data_AF-A0A1F7L939-F1
#
_entry.id   AF-A0A1F7L939-F1
#
_cell.length_a   1.000
_cell.length_b   1.000
_cell.length_c   1.000
_cell.angle_alpha   90.00
_cell.angle_beta   90.00
_cell.angle_gamma   90.00
#
_symmetry.space_group_name_H-M   'P 1'
#
loop_
_entity.id
_entity.type
_entity.pdbx_description
1 polymer ?
#
loop_
_entity_poly.entity_id
_entity_poly.type
_entity_poly.pdbx_seq_one_letter_code
_entity_poly.pdbx_strand_id
1 'polypeptide(L)'
;MAIAESYLAQCYLRQGRVDEALFVIEDANRIIDERGFGRSAYPARIARAEACLTVAEAAAGPAHRQTLRRAAAASRAALKLAAGLRDARPEAWRLRGTLEWLRRRPSGAWRWWRRSLAAAQELGAPYETARTHLEIGRLSGDAEHLERAVAGFILVGASWDLDRTRGLRAAAGGVISTEGA
;
A
#
# COMPACT_ATOMS: atom_id res chain seq x y z
N MET A 1 16.86 14.77 -4.26
CA MET A 1 16.66 14.47 -2.83
C MET A 1 15.31 13.76 -2.61
N ALA A 2 14.17 14.41 -2.92
CA ALA A 2 12.82 13.86 -2.70
C ALA A 2 12.52 12.44 -3.23
N ILE A 3 13.13 12.03 -4.35
CA ILE A 3 12.96 10.68 -4.90
C ILE A 3 13.70 9.64 -4.03
N ALA A 4 14.94 9.91 -3.64
CA ALA A 4 15.71 8.99 -2.78
C ALA A 4 15.04 8.82 -1.41
N GLU A 5 14.51 9.92 -0.86
CA GLU A 5 13.74 9.93 0.38
C GLU A 5 12.47 9.06 0.29
N SER A 6 11.84 8.96 -0.88
CA SER A 6 10.69 8.06 -1.07
C SER A 6 11.07 6.58 -0.96
N TYR A 7 12.22 6.17 -1.50
CA TYR A 7 12.71 4.79 -1.34
C TYR A 7 13.15 4.50 0.08
N LEU A 8 13.81 5.46 0.74
CA LEU A 8 14.18 5.34 2.14
C LEU A 8 12.94 5.18 3.04
N ALA A 9 11.90 5.97 2.81
CA ALA A 9 10.63 5.84 3.52
C ALA A 9 10.01 4.45 3.33
N GLN A 10 10.03 3.89 2.11
CA GLN A 10 9.56 2.52 1.88
C GLN A 10 10.39 1.49 2.65
N CYS A 11 11.72 1.64 2.71
CA CYS A 11 12.57 0.76 3.53
C CYS A 11 12.21 0.84 5.01
N TYR A 12 11.97 2.04 5.55
CA TYR A 12 11.51 2.21 6.92
C TYR A 12 10.12 1.57 7.16
N LEU A 13 9.17 1.74 6.24
CA LEU A 13 7.86 1.07 6.33
C LEU A 13 7.99 -0.45 6.32
N ARG A 14 8.87 -1.00 5.49
CA ARG A 14 9.17 -2.44 5.47
C ARG A 14 9.71 -2.90 6.81
N GLN A 15 10.58 -2.12 7.45
CA GLN A 15 11.13 -2.41 8.77
C GLN A 15 10.15 -2.16 9.94
N GLY A 16 8.92 -1.71 9.68
CA GLY A 16 7.96 -1.33 10.73
C GLY A 16 8.29 0.00 11.42
N ARG A 17 9.28 0.75 10.91
CA ARG A 17 9.77 2.03 11.42
C ARG A 17 8.91 3.18 10.88
N VAL A 18 7.65 3.19 11.30
CA VAL A 18 6.61 4.05 10.70
C VAL A 18 6.86 5.53 10.96
N ASP A 19 7.38 5.88 12.13
CA ASP A 19 7.66 7.27 12.49
C ASP A 19 8.81 7.85 11.67
N GLU A 20 9.89 7.09 11.46
CA GLU A 20 11.00 7.51 10.60
C GLU A 20 10.57 7.60 9.13
N ALA A 21 9.72 6.68 8.67
CA ALA A 21 9.15 6.76 7.33
C ALA A 21 8.33 8.04 7.14
N LEU A 22 7.47 8.37 8.11
CA LEU A 22 6.67 9.59 8.07
C LEU A 22 7.53 10.85 8.10
N PHE A 23 8.54 10.90 8.98
CA PHE A 23 9.41 12.06 9.10
C PHE A 23 10.07 12.41 7.77
N VAL A 24 10.74 11.42 7.16
CA VAL A 24 11.45 11.62 5.88
C VAL A 24 10.47 11.95 4.75
N ILE A 25 9.32 11.28 4.68
CA ILE A 25 8.41 11.46 3.55
C ILE A 25 7.58 12.74 3.62
N GLU A 26 7.25 13.23 4.81
CA GLU A 26 6.55 14.51 4.97
C GLU A 26 7.48 15.67 4.58
N ASP A 27 8.76 15.63 4.93
CA ASP A 27 9.73 16.65 4.50
C ASP A 27 9.90 16.67 2.97
N ALA A 28 10.07 15.49 2.35
CA ALA A 28 10.13 15.35 0.91
C ALA A 28 8.88 15.92 0.20
N ASN A 29 7.69 15.66 0.76
CA ASN A 29 6.43 16.15 0.21
C ASN A 29 6.25 17.66 0.40
N ARG A 30 6.71 18.22 1.52
CA ARG A 30 6.74 19.66 1.76
C ARG A 30 7.60 20.37 0.71
N ILE A 31 8.80 19.87 0.46
CA ILE A 31 9.69 20.41 -0.60
C ILE A 31 9.02 20.31 -1.98
N ILE A 32 8.32 19.20 -2.25
CA ILE A 32 7.57 19.02 -3.50
C ILE A 32 6.44 20.03 -3.65
N ASP A 33 5.69 20.28 -2.57
CA ASP A 33 4.59 21.24 -2.54
C ASP A 33 5.09 22.69 -2.70
N GLU A 34 6.24 23.03 -2.11
CA GLU A 34 6.86 24.37 -2.19
C GLU A 34 7.48 24.66 -3.56
N ARG A 35 8.23 23.70 -4.14
CA ARG A 35 9.07 23.97 -5.32
C ARG A 35 8.47 23.47 -6.63
N GLY A 36 7.50 22.55 -6.57
CA GLY A 36 6.87 21.95 -7.74
C GLY A 36 7.79 20.98 -8.49
N PHE A 37 7.37 19.72 -8.59
CA PHE A 37 8.11 18.66 -9.31
C PHE A 37 7.26 17.96 -10.37
N GLY A 38 6.05 18.45 -10.63
CA GLY A 38 5.14 17.87 -11.62
C GLY A 38 4.95 16.36 -11.44
N ARG A 39 5.15 15.58 -12.51
CA ARG A 39 4.94 14.12 -12.52
C ARG A 39 6.09 13.34 -11.85
N SER A 40 7.30 13.88 -11.75
CA SER A 40 8.43 13.18 -11.12
C SER A 40 8.26 13.04 -9.59
N ALA A 41 7.32 13.77 -9.01
CA ALA A 41 6.92 13.65 -7.60
C ALA A 41 6.14 12.36 -7.27
N TYR A 42 5.75 11.54 -8.26
CA TYR A 42 4.86 10.41 -8.01
C TYR A 42 5.36 9.43 -6.93
N PRO A 43 6.66 9.04 -6.87
CA PRO A 43 7.11 8.07 -5.88
C PRO A 43 6.95 8.59 -4.45
N ALA A 44 7.20 9.90 -4.26
CA ALA A 44 7.03 10.55 -2.96
C ALA A 44 5.56 10.68 -2.55
N ARG A 45 4.64 10.91 -3.49
CA ARG A 45 3.18 10.91 -3.18
C ARG A 45 2.68 9.53 -2.82
N ILE A 46 3.16 8.50 -3.52
CA ILE A 46 2.81 7.09 -3.24
C ILE A 46 3.32 6.68 -1.87
N ALA A 47 4.61 6.89 -1.59
CA ALA A 47 5.22 6.56 -0.30
C ALA A 47 4.54 7.30 0.87
N ARG A 48 4.15 8.57 0.69
CA ARG A 48 3.38 9.31 1.72
C ARG A 48 2.01 8.71 1.96
N ALA A 49 1.30 8.35 0.90
CA ALA A 49 -0.01 7.72 1.00
C ALA A 49 0.08 6.37 1.71
N GLU A 50 1.09 5.57 1.38
CA GLU A 50 1.38 4.30 2.05
C GLU A 50 1.66 4.50 3.55
N ALA A 51 2.58 5.40 3.91
CA ALA A 51 2.91 5.69 5.32
C ALA A 51 1.69 6.16 6.11
N CYS A 52 0.90 7.09 5.56
CA CYS A 52 -0.30 7.57 6.21
C CYS A 52 -1.38 6.48 6.37
N LEU A 53 -1.47 5.53 5.42
CA LEU A 53 -2.38 4.40 5.54
C LEU A 53 -1.94 3.42 6.61
N THR A 54 -0.64 3.12 6.71
CA THR A 54 -0.07 2.29 7.79
C THR A 54 -0.41 2.87 9.17
N VAL A 55 -0.26 4.19 9.34
CA VAL A 55 -0.62 4.88 10.58
C VAL A 55 -2.12 4.83 10.83
N ALA A 56 -2.94 5.03 9.79
CA ALA A 56 -4.39 4.99 9.92
C ALA A 56 -4.93 3.60 10.29
N GLU A 57 -4.26 2.55 9.80
CA GLU A 57 -4.58 1.18 10.13
C GLU A 57 -4.25 0.83 11.59
N ALA A 58 -3.11 1.29 12.11
CA ALA A 58 -2.71 1.06 13.50
C ALA A 58 -3.45 1.96 14.52
N ALA A 59 -4.02 3.09 14.08
CA ALA A 59 -4.66 4.04 14.96
C ALA A 59 -6.02 3.55 15.48
N ALA A 60 -6.22 3.64 16.80
CA ALA A 60 -7.49 3.39 17.47
C ALA A 60 -8.04 4.66 18.15
N GLY A 61 -9.31 4.62 18.56
CA GLY A 61 -9.92 5.68 19.36
C GLY A 61 -9.99 7.06 18.65
N PRO A 62 -9.87 8.17 19.40
CA PRO A 62 -10.04 9.52 18.85
C PRO A 62 -9.07 9.87 17.71
N ALA A 63 -7.86 9.28 17.73
CA ALA A 63 -6.83 9.51 16.71
C ALA A 63 -7.20 8.91 15.35
N HIS A 64 -8.00 7.83 15.32
CA HIS A 64 -8.37 7.09 14.11
C HIS A 64 -9.01 7.98 13.03
N ARG A 65 -9.89 8.91 13.43
CA ARG A 65 -10.55 9.82 12.49
C ARG A 65 -9.56 10.79 11.85
N GLN A 66 -8.56 11.26 12.60
CA GLN A 66 -7.58 12.20 12.11
C GLN A 66 -6.55 11.54 11.18
N THR A 67 -6.08 10.34 11.54
CA THR A 67 -5.16 9.57 10.70
C THR A 67 -5.82 9.15 9.38
N LEU A 68 -7.08 8.73 9.40
CA LEU A 68 -7.87 8.47 8.17
C LEU A 68 -8.03 9.71 7.28
N ARG A 69 -8.16 10.91 7.87
CA ARG A 69 -8.21 12.16 7.09
C ARG A 69 -6.87 12.44 6.41
N ARG A 70 -5.75 12.25 7.11
CA ARG A 70 -4.39 12.38 6.53
C ARG A 70 -4.16 11.38 5.41
N ALA A 71 -4.47 10.10 5.64
CA ALA A 71 -4.41 9.05 4.62
C ALA A 71 -5.25 9.41 3.39
N ALA A 72 -6.46 9.92 3.59
CA ALA A 72 -7.31 10.34 2.49
C ALA A 72 -6.75 11.51 1.67
N ALA A 73 -6.14 12.50 2.33
CA ALA A 73 -5.48 13.60 1.64
C ALA A 73 -4.28 13.09 0.83
N ALA A 74 -3.45 12.23 1.42
CA ALA A 74 -2.29 11.65 0.75
C ALA A 74 -2.67 10.76 -0.44
N SER A 75 -3.64 9.85 -0.28
CA SER A 75 -4.14 9.01 -1.39
C SER A 75 -4.76 9.85 -2.51
N ARG A 76 -5.43 10.96 -2.20
CA ARG A 76 -5.96 11.87 -3.23
C ARG A 76 -4.83 12.53 -4.02
N ALA A 77 -3.76 12.95 -3.37
CA ALA A 77 -2.59 13.53 -4.03
C ALA A 77 -1.91 12.50 -4.96
N ALA A 78 -1.76 11.24 -4.51
CA ALA A 78 -1.26 10.15 -5.33
C ALA A 78 -2.14 9.88 -6.56
N LEU A 79 -3.47 9.79 -6.38
CA LEU A 79 -4.41 9.59 -7.49
C LEU A 79 -4.37 10.73 -8.52
N LYS A 80 -4.22 11.98 -8.07
CA LYS A 80 -4.12 13.14 -8.96
C LYS A 80 -2.92 13.01 -9.90
N LEU A 81 -1.77 12.54 -9.41
CA LEU A 81 -0.61 12.28 -10.26
C LEU A 81 -0.82 11.07 -11.18
N ALA A 82 -1.37 9.97 -10.65
CA ALA A 82 -1.61 8.75 -11.42
C ALA A 82 -2.64 8.92 -12.56
N ALA A 83 -3.49 9.95 -12.53
CA ALA A 83 -4.38 10.27 -13.64
C ALA A 83 -3.61 10.46 -14.96
N GLY A 84 -2.47 11.15 -14.90
CA GLY A 84 -1.63 11.47 -16.06
C GLY A 84 -0.40 10.56 -16.27
N LEU A 85 -0.20 9.55 -15.41
CA LEU A 85 0.92 8.63 -15.47
C LEU A 85 0.42 7.19 -15.32
N ARG A 86 0.40 6.43 -16.44
CA ARG A 86 -0.13 5.07 -16.47
C ARG A 86 0.57 4.16 -15.46
N ASP A 87 1.88 4.25 -15.38
CA ASP A 87 2.72 3.39 -14.53
C ASP A 87 2.45 3.56 -13.03
N ALA A 88 1.97 4.72 -12.61
CA ALA A 88 1.61 4.99 -11.21
C ALA A 88 0.18 4.55 -10.84
N ARG A 89 -0.63 4.12 -11.82
CA ARG A 89 -2.05 3.75 -11.59
C ARG A 89 -2.22 2.52 -10.69
N PRO A 90 -1.48 1.41 -10.89
CA PRO A 90 -1.63 0.25 -10.01
C PRO A 90 -1.44 0.62 -8.54
N GLU A 91 -0.31 1.24 -8.21
CA GLU A 91 0.00 1.65 -6.83
C GLU A 91 -1.06 2.60 -6.25
N ALA A 92 -1.41 3.66 -6.98
CA ALA A 92 -2.37 4.64 -6.49
C ALA A 92 -3.78 4.04 -6.28
N TRP A 93 -4.19 3.13 -7.16
CA TRP A 93 -5.49 2.44 -7.05
C TRP A 93 -5.48 1.39 -5.94
N ARG A 94 -4.37 0.67 -5.73
CA ARG A 94 -4.20 -0.23 -4.57
C ARG A 94 -4.38 0.52 -3.25
N LEU A 95 -3.65 1.63 -3.07
CA LEU A 95 -3.73 2.46 -1.86
C LEU A 95 -5.12 3.07 -1.68
N ARG A 96 -5.80 3.42 -2.78
CA ARG A 96 -7.19 3.88 -2.72
C ARG A 96 -8.15 2.77 -2.25
N GLY A 97 -7.90 1.52 -2.65
CA GLY A 97 -8.63 0.35 -2.15
C GLY A 97 -8.44 0.17 -0.64
N THR A 98 -7.20 0.21 -0.16
CA THR A 98 -6.86 0.17 1.28
C THR A 98 -7.60 1.25 2.06
N LEU A 99 -7.60 2.48 1.56
CA LEU A 99 -8.32 3.59 2.20
C LEU A 99 -9.83 3.34 2.33
N GLU A 100 -10.48 2.79 1.30
CA GLU A 100 -11.90 2.48 1.38
C GLU A 100 -12.17 1.29 2.31
N TRP A 101 -11.26 0.31 2.38
CA TRP A 101 -11.33 -0.78 3.36
C TRP A 101 -11.27 -0.26 4.79
N LEU A 102 -10.27 0.57 5.11
CA LEU A 102 -10.12 1.19 6.44
C LEU A 102 -11.29 2.10 6.81
N ARG A 103 -12.00 2.65 5.81
CA ARG A 103 -13.25 3.41 6.00
C ARG A 103 -14.50 2.53 6.15
N ARG A 104 -14.34 1.21 6.26
CA ARG A 104 -15.43 0.23 6.33
C ARG A 104 -16.34 0.25 5.09
N ARG A 105 -15.75 0.42 3.90
CA ARG A 105 -16.47 0.44 2.61
C ARG A 105 -15.95 -0.68 1.69
N PRO A 106 -16.25 -1.95 2.00
CA PRO A 106 -15.67 -3.10 1.31
C PRO A 106 -15.96 -3.12 -0.19
N SER A 107 -17.19 -2.80 -0.63
CA SER A 107 -17.52 -2.72 -2.07
C SER A 107 -16.71 -1.66 -2.81
N GLY A 108 -16.39 -0.56 -2.13
CA GLY A 108 -15.51 0.48 -2.64
C GLY A 108 -14.06 0.01 -2.74
N ALA A 109 -13.56 -0.69 -1.72
CA ALA A 109 -12.22 -1.26 -1.70
C ALA A 109 -12.01 -2.23 -2.87
N TRP A 110 -12.92 -3.20 -3.04
CA TRP A 110 -12.88 -4.19 -4.12
C TRP A 110 -12.89 -3.55 -5.50
N ARG A 111 -13.68 -2.50 -5.71
CA ARG A 111 -13.70 -1.77 -6.98
C ARG A 111 -12.32 -1.20 -7.32
N TRP A 112 -11.63 -0.61 -6.35
CA TRP A 112 -10.31 -0.01 -6.57
C TRP A 112 -9.21 -1.06 -6.70
N TRP A 113 -9.24 -2.13 -5.91
CA TRP A 113 -8.28 -3.22 -6.03
C TRP A 113 -8.40 -3.96 -7.37
N ARG A 114 -9.62 -4.22 -7.87
CA ARG A 114 -9.81 -4.80 -9.21
C ARG A 114 -9.22 -3.93 -10.31
N ARG A 115 -9.40 -2.60 -10.21
CA ARG A 115 -8.78 -1.65 -11.15
C ARG A 115 -7.25 -1.70 -11.06
N SER A 116 -6.69 -1.76 -9.84
CA SER A 116 -5.26 -1.90 -9.62
C SER A 116 -4.70 -3.16 -10.30
N LEU A 117 -5.34 -4.31 -10.07
CA LEU A 117 -4.96 -5.59 -10.68
C LEU A 117 -5.01 -5.52 -12.21
N ALA A 118 -6.09 -4.99 -12.78
CA ALA A 118 -6.22 -4.83 -14.23
C ALA A 118 -5.11 -3.94 -14.81
N ALA A 119 -4.83 -2.79 -14.19
CA ALA A 119 -3.74 -1.91 -14.64
C ALA A 119 -2.37 -2.57 -14.53
N ALA A 120 -2.09 -3.31 -13.44
CA ALA A 120 -0.82 -4.02 -13.28
C ALA A 120 -0.65 -5.11 -14.35
N GLN A 121 -1.72 -5.83 -14.67
CA GLN A 121 -1.71 -6.85 -15.73
C GLN A 121 -1.50 -6.24 -17.11
N GLU A 122 -2.21 -5.16 -17.45
CA GLU A 122 -2.04 -4.43 -18.72
C GLU A 122 -0.62 -3.90 -18.91
N LEU A 123 0.05 -3.51 -17.81
CA LEU A 123 1.42 -3.02 -17.83
C LEU A 123 2.48 -4.13 -17.81
N GLY A 124 2.08 -5.39 -17.63
CA GLY A 124 3.03 -6.48 -17.40
C GLY A 124 3.86 -6.25 -16.13
N ALA A 125 3.23 -5.74 -15.06
CA ALA A 125 3.87 -5.38 -13.79
C ALA A 125 3.55 -6.42 -12.70
N PRO A 126 4.15 -7.63 -12.73
CA PRO A 126 3.84 -8.72 -11.80
C PRO A 126 4.10 -8.37 -10.33
N TYR A 127 5.08 -7.51 -10.06
CA TYR A 127 5.33 -7.02 -8.70
C TYR A 127 4.13 -6.24 -8.13
N GLU A 128 3.52 -5.38 -8.94
CA GLU A 128 2.35 -4.59 -8.51
C GLU A 128 1.07 -5.44 -8.42
N THR A 129 0.95 -6.46 -9.26
CA THR A 129 -0.08 -7.50 -9.11
C THR A 129 0.08 -8.22 -7.76
N ALA A 130 1.29 -8.67 -7.43
CA ALA A 130 1.59 -9.36 -6.18
C ALA A 130 1.32 -8.47 -4.95
N ARG A 131 1.76 -7.21 -4.96
CA ARG A 131 1.47 -6.24 -3.89
C ARG A 131 -0.03 -6.01 -3.69
N THR A 132 -0.81 -5.93 -4.77
CA THR A 132 -2.25 -5.77 -4.65
C THR A 132 -2.91 -7.01 -4.03
N HIS A 133 -2.48 -8.21 -4.43
CA HIS A 133 -2.94 -9.45 -3.81
C HIS A 133 -2.57 -9.55 -2.33
N LEU A 134 -1.34 -9.17 -1.96
CA LEU A 134 -0.91 -9.12 -0.55
C LEU A 134 -1.82 -8.19 0.26
N GLU A 135 -2.10 -6.99 -0.25
CA GLU A 135 -2.94 -6.01 0.42
C GLU A 135 -4.35 -6.55 0.68
N ILE A 136 -4.96 -7.16 -0.34
CA ILE A 136 -6.29 -7.77 -0.21
C ILE A 136 -6.25 -8.88 0.84
N GLY A 137 -5.38 -9.88 0.66
CA GLY A 137 -5.33 -11.06 1.53
C GLY A 137 -5.05 -10.71 2.99
N ARG A 138 -4.16 -9.75 3.24
CA ARG A 138 -3.83 -9.27 4.59
C ARG A 138 -5.01 -8.56 5.27
N LEU A 139 -5.76 -7.75 4.53
CA LEU A 139 -6.85 -6.94 5.09
C LEU A 139 -8.17 -7.69 5.19
N SER A 140 -8.46 -8.61 4.26
CA SER A 140 -9.70 -9.39 4.23
C SER A 140 -9.56 -10.77 4.87
N GLY A 141 -8.34 -11.25 5.13
CA GLY A 141 -8.09 -12.62 5.58
C GLY A 141 -8.21 -13.67 4.47
N ASP A 142 -8.21 -13.24 3.20
CA ASP A 142 -8.39 -14.14 2.06
C ASP A 142 -7.08 -14.87 1.72
N ALA A 143 -7.07 -16.19 1.98
CA ALA A 143 -5.91 -17.04 1.76
C ALA A 143 -5.56 -17.20 0.27
N GLU A 144 -6.53 -17.22 -0.65
CA GLU A 144 -6.27 -17.31 -2.09
C GLU A 144 -5.47 -16.09 -2.55
N HIS A 145 -5.83 -14.90 -2.05
CA HIS A 145 -5.09 -13.69 -2.35
C HIS A 145 -3.67 -13.70 -1.74
N LEU A 146 -3.45 -14.28 -0.57
CA LEU A 146 -2.10 -14.48 -0.04
C LEU A 146 -1.28 -15.46 -0.90
N GLU A 147 -1.89 -16.54 -1.42
CA GLU A 147 -1.21 -17.49 -2.31
C GLU A 147 -0.81 -16.85 -3.65
N ARG A 148 -1.70 -16.06 -4.24
CA ARG A 148 -1.41 -15.33 -5.47
C ARG A 148 -0.30 -14.29 -5.28
N ALA A 149 -0.25 -13.65 -4.11
CA ALA A 149 0.85 -12.76 -3.75
C ALA A 149 2.18 -13.52 -3.64
N VAL A 150 2.20 -14.69 -2.96
CA VAL A 150 3.38 -15.57 -2.89
C VAL A 150 3.88 -15.95 -4.28
N ALA A 151 3.00 -16.41 -5.16
CA ALA A 151 3.37 -16.80 -6.52
C ALA A 151 3.98 -15.63 -7.31
N GLY A 152 3.38 -14.44 -7.20
CA GLY A 152 3.88 -13.24 -7.86
C GLY A 152 5.24 -12.77 -7.33
N PHE A 153 5.47 -12.83 -6.01
CA PHE A 153 6.77 -12.46 -5.43
C PHE A 153 7.87 -13.47 -5.74
N ILE A 154 7.55 -14.77 -5.89
CA ILE A 154 8.48 -15.79 -6.40
C ILE A 154 8.89 -15.45 -7.83
N LEU A 155 7.92 -15.16 -8.71
CA LEU A 155 8.16 -14.85 -10.13
C LEU A 155 9.14 -13.69 -10.33
N VAL A 156 9.06 -12.67 -9.48
CA VAL A 156 9.88 -11.44 -9.59
C VAL A 156 11.11 -11.43 -8.67
N GLY A 157 11.35 -12.49 -7.90
CA GLY A 157 12.49 -12.58 -6.98
C GLY A 157 12.44 -11.61 -5.78
N ALA A 158 11.26 -11.14 -5.38
CA ALA A 158 11.09 -10.20 -4.26
C ALA A 158 11.11 -10.95 -2.90
N SER A 159 12.30 -11.39 -2.47
CA SER A 159 12.47 -12.26 -1.28
C SER A 159 11.89 -11.67 0.00
N TRP A 160 12.08 -10.37 0.24
CA TRP A 160 11.56 -9.72 1.45
C TRP A 160 10.03 -9.74 1.52
N ASP A 161 9.37 -9.38 0.40
CA ASP A 161 7.92 -9.38 0.31
C ASP A 161 7.36 -10.82 0.37
N LEU A 162 8.08 -11.79 -0.20
CA LEU A 162 7.75 -13.21 -0.13
C LEU A 162 7.75 -13.74 1.31
N ASP A 163 8.82 -13.50 2.07
CA ASP A 163 8.96 -13.98 3.43
C ASP A 163 7.88 -13.39 4.35
N ARG A 164 7.61 -12.09 4.19
CA ARG A 164 6.51 -11.42 4.89
C ARG A 164 5.15 -12.05 4.57
N THR A 165 4.87 -12.30 3.29
CA THR A 165 3.58 -12.88 2.85
C THR A 165 3.40 -14.30 3.37
N ARG A 166 4.47 -15.10 3.40
CA ARG A 166 4.46 -16.46 3.97
C ARG A 166 4.16 -16.44 5.47
N GLY A 167 4.75 -15.52 6.21
CA GLY A 167 4.46 -15.33 7.64
C GLY A 167 2.99 -15.04 7.90
N LEU A 168 2.39 -14.13 7.12
CA LEU A 168 0.96 -13.82 7.21
C LEU A 168 0.06 -15.02 6.88
N ARG A 169 0.39 -15.78 5.84
CA ARG A 169 -0.36 -16.98 5.45
C ARG A 169 -0.29 -18.07 6.54
N ALA A 170 0.88 -18.30 7.12
CA ALA A 170 1.05 -19.26 8.20
C ALA A 170 0.21 -18.88 9.44
N ALA A 171 0.20 -17.59 9.79
CA ALA A 171 -0.64 -17.08 10.88
C ALA A 171 -2.14 -17.26 10.58
N ALA A 172 -2.59 -17.05 9.34
CA ALA A 172 -3.99 -17.24 8.95
C ALA A 172 -4.42 -18.71 8.95
N GLY A 173 -3.53 -19.64 8.55
CA GLY A 173 -3.81 -21.07 8.56
C GLY A 173 -3.84 -21.71 9.96
N GLY A 174 -3.07 -21.16 10.92
CA GLY A 174 -3.02 -21.67 12.30
C GLY A 174 -4.25 -21.35 13.16
N VAL A 175 -5.06 -20.36 12.78
CA VAL A 175 -6.28 -19.97 13.52
C VAL A 175 -7.45 -20.94 13.28
N ILE A 176 -7.40 -21.75 12.23
CA ILE A 176 -8.48 -22.70 11.87
C ILE A 176 -8.35 -24.03 12.65
N SER A 177 -7.23 -24.28 13.35
CA SER A 177 -6.97 -25.56 14.02
C SER A 177 -7.35 -25.63 15.51
N THR A 178 -8.04 -24.63 16.08
CA THR A 178 -8.36 -24.60 17.53
C THR A 178 -9.84 -24.74 17.91
N GLU A 179 -10.74 -25.10 16.99
CA GLU A 179 -12.15 -25.39 17.31
C GLU A 179 -12.55 -26.86 17.03
N GLY A 180 -11.70 -27.80 17.42
CA GLY A 180 -11.99 -29.23 17.26
C GLY A 180 -11.23 -30.11 18.25
N ALA A 181 -11.58 -30.03 19.53
CA ALA A 181 -11.31 -31.06 20.53
C ALA A 181 -12.36 -30.97 21.65
#